data_AF-A0A3N4KFD7-F1
#
_entry.id   AF-A0A3N4KFD7-F1
#
_cell.length_a   1.000
_cell.length_b   1.000
_cell.length_c   1.000
_cell.angle_alpha   90.00
_cell.angle_beta   90.00
_cell.angle_gamma   90.00
#
_symmetry.space_group_name_H-M   'P 1'
#
loop_
_entity.id
_entity.type
_entity.pdbx_description
1 polymer ?
#
loop_
_entity_poly.entity_id
_entity_poly.type
_entity_poly.pdbx_seq_one_letter_code
_entity_poly.pdbx_strand_id
1 'polypeptide(L)'
;MSSMSLTPSVKEARLIHLKVKLKTYEDQRDKQNHVIAELWSEYVKKSEEEAALRIKINSYVKDNTDEGKRLEKELERVTRVVLELGVAKSAASAEVRRLTKKIAAKKIKIAVARSRWSPAA
;
A
#
# COMPACT_ATOMS: atom_id res chain seq x y z
N MET A 1 7.09 4.64 -44.88
CA MET A 1 7.33 4.44 -43.43
C MET A 1 8.09 3.13 -43.26
N SER A 2 9.41 3.21 -43.08
CA SER A 2 10.29 2.02 -43.13
C SER A 2 10.19 1.18 -41.86
N SER A 3 9.93 -0.11 -42.05
CA SER A 3 10.06 -1.18 -41.07
C SER A 3 11.50 -1.25 -40.56
N MET A 4 11.75 -0.84 -39.32
CA MET A 4 13.04 -1.08 -38.65
C MET A 4 13.02 -2.47 -38.01
N SER A 5 13.66 -3.44 -38.66
CA SER A 5 13.98 -4.74 -38.06
C SER A 5 15.11 -4.55 -37.03
N LEU A 6 14.75 -4.52 -35.74
CA LEU A 6 15.74 -4.56 -34.66
C LEU A 6 16.52 -5.87 -34.70
N THR A 7 17.85 -5.79 -34.55
CA THR A 7 18.72 -6.96 -34.41
C THR A 7 18.34 -7.77 -33.16
N PRO A 8 18.56 -9.11 -33.13
CA PRO A 8 18.17 -9.98 -32.02
C PRO A 8 18.66 -9.51 -30.63
N SER A 9 19.86 -8.93 -30.53
CA SER A 9 20.42 -8.41 -29.27
C SER A 9 19.64 -7.22 -28.70
N VAL A 10 19.15 -6.30 -29.54
CA VAL A 10 18.36 -5.15 -29.08
C VAL A 10 16.96 -5.58 -28.65
N LYS A 11 16.44 -6.64 -29.26
CA LYS A 11 15.17 -7.27 -28.90
C LYS A 11 15.25 -7.93 -27.52
N GLU A 12 16.29 -8.74 -27.28
CA GLU A 12 16.55 -9.34 -25.97
C GLU A 12 16.75 -8.29 -24.87
N ALA A 13 17.52 -7.24 -25.15
CA ALA A 13 17.71 -6.12 -24.22
C ALA A 13 16.38 -5.46 -23.83
N ARG A 14 15.45 -5.28 -24.79
CA ARG A 14 14.12 -4.73 -24.51
C ARG A 14 13.26 -5.66 -23.66
N LEU A 15 13.32 -6.96 -23.88
CA LEU A 15 12.61 -7.94 -23.06
C LEU A 15 13.15 -7.97 -21.63
N ILE A 16 14.47 -7.95 -21.45
CA ILE A 16 15.13 -7.84 -20.14
C ILE A 16 14.68 -6.57 -19.44
N HIS A 17 14.72 -5.42 -20.13
CA HIS A 17 14.27 -4.14 -19.58
C HIS A 17 12.81 -4.17 -19.09
N LEU A 18 11.91 -4.78 -19.88
CA LEU A 18 10.51 -4.92 -19.48
C LEU A 18 10.35 -5.78 -18.23
N LYS A 19 11.11 -6.88 -18.11
CA LYS A 19 11.12 -7.76 -16.93
C LYS A 19 11.67 -7.05 -15.69
N VAL A 20 12.76 -6.30 -15.81
CA VAL A 20 13.31 -5.51 -14.70
C VAL A 20 12.28 -4.51 -14.20
N LYS A 21 11.64 -3.76 -15.11
CA LYS A 21 10.58 -2.81 -14.74
C LYS A 21 9.34 -3.49 -14.14
N LEU A 22 8.98 -4.68 -14.60
CA LEU A 22 7.89 -5.47 -14.01
C LEU A 22 8.23 -5.81 -12.55
N LYS A 23 9.42 -6.36 -12.31
CA LYS A 23 9.91 -6.70 -10.98
C LYS A 23 9.92 -5.50 -10.05
N THR A 24 10.40 -4.34 -10.52
CA THR A 24 10.37 -3.10 -9.71
C THR A 24 8.95 -2.74 -9.24
N TYR A 25 7.93 -2.88 -10.10
CA TYR A 25 6.55 -2.59 -9.69
C TYR A 25 5.98 -3.65 -8.74
N GLU A 26 6.34 -4.93 -8.94
CA GLU A 26 5.96 -6.01 -8.01
C GLU A 26 6.58 -5.77 -6.63
N ASP A 27 7.88 -5.46 -6.55
CA ASP A 27 8.58 -5.12 -5.31
C ASP A 27 7.96 -3.89 -4.62
N GLN A 28 7.61 -2.85 -5.39
CA GLN A 28 6.93 -1.67 -4.84
C GLN A 28 5.55 -2.01 -4.28
N ARG A 29 4.78 -2.86 -4.96
CA ARG A 29 3.45 -3.27 -4.51
C ARG A 29 3.56 -4.05 -3.21
N ASP A 30 4.52 -4.97 -3.13
CA ASP A 30 4.71 -5.81 -1.95
C ASP A 30 5.17 -4.99 -0.75
N LYS A 31 6.02 -3.98 -0.95
CA LYS A 31 6.35 -2.97 0.07
C LYS A 31 5.11 -2.22 0.55
N GLN A 32 4.24 -1.77 -0.35
CA GLN A 32 3.01 -1.06 0.05
C GLN A 32 2.03 -1.98 0.78
N ASN A 33 1.92 -3.25 0.39
CA ASN A 33 1.14 -4.25 1.13
C ASN A 33 1.68 -4.48 2.54
N HIS A 34 3.01 -4.51 2.71
CA HIS A 34 3.64 -4.62 4.02
C HIS A 34 3.32 -3.41 4.89
N VAL A 35 3.46 -2.19 4.35
CA VAL A 35 3.08 -0.95 5.05
C VAL A 35 1.60 -0.96 5.46
N ILE A 36 0.70 -1.45 4.60
CA ILE A 36 -0.73 -1.59 4.96
C ILE A 36 -0.92 -2.53 6.16
N ALA A 37 -0.18 -3.64 6.21
CA ALA A 37 -0.26 -4.59 7.31
C ALA A 37 0.27 -3.99 8.63
N GLU A 38 1.38 -3.25 8.58
CA GLU A 38 1.93 -2.53 9.74
C GLU A 38 0.95 -1.48 10.25
N LEU A 39 0.43 -0.63 9.36
CA LEU A 39 -0.55 0.40 9.70
C LEU A 39 -1.85 -0.20 10.26
N TRP A 40 -2.28 -1.37 9.75
CA TRP A 40 -3.45 -2.06 10.28
C TRP A 40 -3.22 -2.60 11.69
N SER A 41 -2.06 -3.20 11.95
CA SER A 41 -1.68 -3.67 13.28
C SER A 41 -1.68 -2.52 14.29
N GLU A 42 -1.07 -1.38 13.93
CA GLU A 42 -1.03 -0.21 14.79
C GLU A 42 -2.42 0.42 14.98
N TYR A 43 -3.22 0.50 13.92
CA TYR A 43 -4.60 0.99 13.99
C TYR A 43 -5.44 0.18 14.98
N VAL A 44 -5.34 -1.15 14.96
CA VAL A 44 -6.06 -2.03 15.88
C VAL A 44 -5.64 -1.77 17.32
N LYS A 45 -4.33 -1.73 17.60
CA LYS A 45 -3.82 -1.43 18.95
C LYS A 45 -4.31 -0.08 19.47
N LYS A 46 -4.25 0.96 18.64
CA LYS A 46 -4.71 2.31 19.03
C LYS A 46 -6.23 2.38 19.19
N SER A 47 -6.99 1.59 18.42
CA SER A 47 -8.44 1.48 18.61
C SER A 47 -8.80 0.78 19.93
N GLU A 48 -8.02 -0.24 20.33
CA GLU A 48 -8.18 -0.91 21.63
C GLU A 48 -7.84 0.04 22.79
N GLU A 49 -6.75 0.81 22.69
CA GLU A 49 -6.39 1.87 23.65
C GLU A 49 -7.52 2.92 23.76
N GLU A 50 -8.06 3.36 22.62
CA GLU A 50 -9.19 4.30 22.57
C GLU A 50 -10.42 3.76 23.32
N ALA A 51 -10.77 2.49 23.07
CA ALA A 51 -11.89 1.84 23.73
C ALA A 51 -11.68 1.71 25.25
N ALA A 52 -10.48 1.33 25.68
CA ALA A 52 -10.13 1.24 27.10
C ALA A 52 -10.21 2.60 27.81
N LEU A 53 -9.72 3.67 27.17
CA LEU A 53 -9.83 5.04 27.68
C LEU A 53 -11.29 5.48 27.81
N ARG A 54 -12.14 5.18 26.83
CA ARG A 54 -13.59 5.48 26.89
C ARG A 54 -14.26 4.78 28.07
N ILE A 55 -13.95 3.50 28.30
CA ILE A 55 -14.48 2.74 29.45
C ILE A 55 -14.00 3.36 30.77
N LYS A 56 -12.70 3.69 30.86
CA LYS A 56 -12.12 4.31 32.04
C LYS A 56 -12.76 5.68 32.31
N ILE A 57 -12.89 6.54 31.32
CA ILE A 57 -13.55 7.86 31.45
C ILE A 57 -14.97 7.70 31.98
N ASN A 58 -15.76 6.76 31.48
CA ASN A 58 -17.13 6.52 31.99
C ASN A 58 -17.18 6.20 33.49
N SER A 59 -16.12 5.64 34.07
CA SER A 59 -16.01 5.43 35.52
C SER A 59 -15.69 6.72 36.31
N TYR A 60 -15.16 7.76 35.67
CA TYR A 60 -14.77 9.04 36.29
C TYR A 60 -15.71 10.22 35.95
N VAL A 61 -16.52 10.14 34.88
CA VAL A 61 -17.44 11.22 34.46
C VAL A 61 -18.46 11.58 35.55
N LYS A 62 -18.76 10.66 36.48
CA LYS A 62 -19.64 10.96 37.62
C LYS A 62 -19.06 11.99 38.61
N ASP A 63 -17.74 12.17 38.64
CA ASP A 63 -17.06 12.90 39.73
C ASP A 63 -16.37 14.21 39.28
N ASN A 64 -16.41 14.56 37.98
CA ASN A 64 -15.82 15.78 37.39
C ASN A 64 -14.38 16.09 37.87
N THR A 65 -13.57 15.03 38.00
CA THR A 65 -12.22 15.10 38.57
C THR A 65 -11.18 15.59 37.56
N ASP A 66 -10.06 16.11 38.04
CA ASP A 66 -8.92 16.48 37.19
C ASP A 66 -8.34 15.27 36.43
N GLU A 67 -8.46 14.07 36.99
CA GLU A 67 -8.11 12.81 36.31
C GLU A 67 -9.04 12.54 35.12
N GLY A 68 -10.35 12.81 35.25
CA GLY A 68 -11.30 12.73 34.14
C GLY A 68 -10.90 13.64 32.98
N LYS A 69 -10.61 14.91 33.26
CA LYS A 69 -10.15 15.88 32.24
C LYS A 69 -8.83 15.48 31.59
N ARG A 70 -7.92 14.87 32.34
CA ARG A 70 -6.66 14.33 31.80
C ARG A 70 -6.92 13.18 30.83
N LEU A 71 -7.78 12.23 31.21
CA LEU A 71 -8.14 11.08 30.38
C LEU A 71 -8.86 11.49 29.10
N GLU A 72 -9.73 12.50 29.15
CA GLU A 72 -10.40 13.05 27.97
C GLU A 72 -9.41 13.62 26.94
N LYS A 73 -8.38 14.36 27.41
CA LYS A 73 -7.32 14.86 26.53
C LYS A 73 -6.48 13.72 25.94
N GLU A 74 -6.25 12.66 26.70
CA GLU A 74 -5.55 11.47 26.22
C GLU A 74 -6.38 10.74 25.16
N LEU A 75 -7.69 10.59 25.39
CA LEU A 75 -8.63 10.04 24.43
C LEU A 75 -8.62 10.83 23.12
N GLU A 76 -8.68 12.17 23.19
CA GLU A 76 -8.62 13.02 21.99
C GLU A 76 -7.35 12.78 21.17
N ARG A 77 -6.20 12.64 21.84
CA ARG A 77 -4.92 12.33 21.18
C ARG A 77 -4.95 10.97 20.51
N VAL A 78 -5.42 9.93 21.20
CA VAL A 78 -5.48 8.57 20.64
C VAL A 78 -6.44 8.52 19.46
N THR A 79 -7.63 9.12 19.56
CA THR A 79 -8.59 9.20 18.45
C THR A 79 -7.98 9.89 17.23
N ARG A 80 -7.18 10.95 17.41
CA ARG A 80 -6.48 11.61 16.31
C ARG A 80 -5.49 10.67 15.62
N VAL A 81 -4.70 9.92 16.40
CA VAL A 81 -3.76 8.92 15.85
C VAL A 81 -4.50 7.82 15.07
N VAL A 82 -5.61 7.30 15.59
CA VAL A 82 -6.45 6.30 14.91
C VAL A 82 -6.93 6.82 13.54
N LEU A 83 -7.37 8.08 13.48
CA LEU A 83 -7.78 8.73 12.22
C LEU A 83 -6.61 8.86 11.23
N GLU A 84 -5.46 9.34 11.68
CA GLU A 84 -4.25 9.48 10.86
C GLU A 84 -3.79 8.14 10.27
N LEU A 85 -3.79 7.08 11.07
CA LEU A 85 -3.48 5.72 10.63
C LEU A 85 -4.48 5.22 9.57
N GLY A 86 -5.77 5.50 9.75
CA GLY A 86 -6.82 5.16 8.78
C GLY A 86 -6.62 5.84 7.42
N VAL A 87 -6.24 7.13 7.42
CA VAL A 87 -5.92 7.89 6.20
C VAL A 87 -4.66 7.33 5.52
N ALA A 88 -3.59 7.11 6.27
CA ALA A 88 -2.34 6.56 5.75
C ALA A 88 -2.53 5.17 5.10
N LYS A 89 -3.29 4.28 5.77
CA LYS A 89 -3.64 2.96 5.24
C LYS A 89 -4.41 3.06 3.92
N SER A 90 -5.34 4.01 3.84
CA SER A 90 -6.14 4.24 2.63
C SER A 90 -5.28 4.74 1.46
N ALA A 91 -4.31 5.62 1.72
CA ALA A 91 -3.35 6.10 0.73
C ALA A 91 -2.47 4.96 0.18
N ALA A 92 -1.89 4.13 1.06
CA ALA A 92 -1.10 2.98 0.66
C ALA A 92 -1.93 1.97 -0.16
N SER A 93 -3.19 1.74 0.22
CA SER A 93 -4.13 0.88 -0.53
C SER A 93 -4.43 1.42 -1.93
N ALA A 94 -4.53 2.74 -2.10
CA ALA A 94 -4.68 3.35 -3.42
C ALA A 94 -3.45 3.13 -4.30
N GLU A 95 -2.25 3.20 -3.72
CA GLU A 95 -0.99 2.96 -4.43
C GLU A 95 -0.86 1.49 -4.89
N VAL A 96 -1.25 0.52 -4.05
CA VAL A 96 -1.31 -0.91 -4.45
C VAL A 96 -2.21 -1.11 -5.67
N ARG A 97 -3.38 -0.47 -5.71
CA ARG A 97 -4.28 -0.54 -6.88
C ARG A 97 -3.63 0.04 -8.13
N ARG A 98 -2.95 1.19 -8.01
CA ARG A 98 -2.21 1.82 -9.11
C ARG A 98 -1.10 0.92 -9.65
N LEU A 99 -0.30 0.33 -8.76
CA LEU A 99 0.79 -0.59 -9.12
C LEU A 99 0.27 -1.86 -9.77
N THR A 100 -0.84 -2.42 -9.28
CA THR A 100 -1.47 -3.61 -9.85
C THR A 100 -1.87 -3.39 -11.32
N LYS A 101 -2.44 -2.22 -11.66
CA LYS A 101 -2.74 -1.85 -13.05
C LYS A 101 -1.47 -1.76 -13.92
N LYS A 102 -0.39 -1.18 -13.40
CA LYS A 102 0.90 -1.10 -14.10
C LYS A 102 1.54 -2.46 -14.33
N ILE A 103 1.49 -3.35 -13.34
CA ILE A 103 1.97 -4.74 -13.42
C ILE A 103 1.22 -5.48 -14.52
N ALA A 104 -0.12 -5.42 -14.54
CA ALA A 104 -0.94 -6.05 -15.56
C ALA A 104 -0.57 -5.56 -16.97
N ALA A 105 -0.50 -4.23 -17.18
CA ALA A 105 -0.10 -3.65 -18.46
C ALA A 105 1.31 -4.08 -18.89
N LYS A 106 2.25 -4.23 -17.95
CA LYS A 106 3.61 -4.67 -18.25
C LYS A 106 3.68 -6.15 -18.60
N LYS A 107 2.91 -7.01 -17.92
CA LYS A 107 2.79 -8.44 -18.24
C LYS A 107 2.26 -8.65 -19.66
N ILE A 108 1.26 -7.88 -20.08
CA ILE A 108 0.75 -7.90 -21.47
C ILE A 108 1.86 -7.52 -22.45
N LYS A 109 2.59 -6.42 -22.21
CA LYS A 109 3.70 -6.00 -23.09
C LYS A 109 4.80 -7.05 -23.22
N ILE A 110 5.11 -7.77 -22.14
CA ILE A 110 6.08 -8.88 -22.14
C ILE A 110 5.54 -10.07 -22.94
N ALA A 111 4.27 -10.44 -22.76
CA ALA A 111 3.64 -11.53 -23.50
C ALA A 111 3.58 -11.24 -25.01
N VAL A 112 3.26 -10.01 -25.39
CA VAL A 112 3.28 -9.56 -26.80
C VAL A 112 4.70 -9.59 -27.37
N ALA A 113 5.71 -9.14 -26.59
CA ALA A 113 7.11 -9.21 -27.03
C ALA A 113 7.59 -10.66 -27.22
N ARG A 114 7.11 -11.60 -26.38
CA ARG A 114 7.41 -13.03 -26.52
C ARG A 114 6.74 -13.67 -27.74
N SER A 115 5.44 -13.45 -27.92
CA SER A 115 4.66 -14.07 -29.02
C SER A 115 5.05 -13.58 -30.41
N ARG A 116 5.49 -12.33 -30.55
CA ARG A 116 5.98 -11.82 -31.84
C ARG A 116 7.32 -12.41 -32.27
N TRP A 117 8.04 -13.12 -31.40
CA TRP A 117 9.40 -13.64 -31.64
C TRP A 117 9.52 -15.16 -31.59
N SER A 118 8.41 -15.88 -31.37
CA SER A 118 8.26 -17.28 -31.77
C SER A 118 7.08 -17.36 -32.73
N PRO A 119 7.25 -17.12 -34.05
CA PRO A 119 6.42 -17.89 -34.96
C PRO A 119 6.76 -19.35 -34.64
N ALA A 120 5.76 -20.19 -34.38
CA ALA A 120 5.98 -21.62 -34.45
C ALA A 120 6.69 -21.90 -35.79
N ALA A 121 7.93 -22.36 -35.69
CA ALA A 121 8.59 -23.15 -36.71
C ALA A 121 8.36 -24.61 -36.31
#